data_AF-A0A933JRQ7-F1
#
_entry.id   AF-A0A933JRQ7-F1
#
_cell.length_a   1.000
_cell.length_b   1.000
_cell.length_c   1.000
_cell.angle_alpha   90.00
_cell.angle_beta   90.00
_cell.angle_gamma   90.00
#
_symmetry.space_group_name_H-M   'P 1'
#
loop_
_entity.id
_entity.type
_entity.pdbx_description
1 polymer ?
#
loop_
_entity_poly.entity_id
_entity_poly.type
_entity_poly.pdbx_seq_one_letter_code
_entity_poly.pdbx_strand_id
1 'polypeptide(L)'
;MSVLLTGLVAFLPWVSEDRAEAQERTEGEKKQIAVDVWLVWCQRCLSMLNLVLDEPEGAKLSEDRVWLEVDFDRPENAGFFEKFPSGWREAEAAVMSARDEIAKLDRGS
;
A
#
# COMPACT_ATOMS: atom_id res chain seq x y z
N MET A 1 -31.49 -15.96 -18.65
CA MET A 1 -31.05 -14.70 -18.03
C MET A 1 -30.47 -15.08 -16.68
N SER A 2 -29.17 -15.38 -16.63
CA SER A 2 -28.48 -15.77 -15.39
C SER A 2 -27.61 -14.63 -14.91
N VAL A 3 -27.79 -14.32 -13.63
CA VAL A 3 -27.12 -13.30 -12.84
C VAL A 3 -25.61 -13.55 -12.83
N LEU A 4 -24.83 -12.56 -13.26
CA LEU A 4 -23.45 -12.43 -12.81
C LEU A 4 -23.45 -11.35 -11.74
N LEU A 5 -23.29 -11.79 -10.50
CA LEU A 5 -22.79 -10.95 -9.41
C LEU A 5 -21.38 -10.52 -9.82
N THR A 6 -21.26 -9.36 -10.44
CA THR A 6 -19.97 -8.65 -10.50
C THR A 6 -19.69 -8.27 -9.05
N GLY A 7 -18.78 -9.03 -8.42
CA GLY A 7 -18.37 -8.81 -7.04
C GLY A 7 -17.90 -7.38 -6.81
N LEU A 8 -17.84 -6.97 -5.55
CA LEU A 8 -17.16 -5.75 -5.12
C LEU A 8 -15.86 -5.62 -5.93
N VAL A 9 -15.81 -4.65 -6.83
CA VAL A 9 -14.59 -4.35 -7.56
C VAL A 9 -13.75 -3.55 -6.58
N ALA A 10 -12.96 -4.24 -5.74
CA ALA A 10 -11.82 -3.59 -5.11
C ALA A 10 -10.88 -3.20 -6.26
N PHE A 11 -10.74 -1.89 -6.50
CA PHE A 11 -10.05 -1.39 -7.70
C PHE A 11 -8.52 -1.58 -7.62
N LEU A 12 -7.98 -1.73 -6.42
CA LEU A 12 -6.60 -2.13 -6.18
C LEU A 12 -6.54 -3.57 -5.64
N PRO A 13 -5.67 -4.43 -6.20
CA PRO A 13 -5.43 -5.79 -5.68
C PRO A 13 -4.51 -5.74 -4.46
N TRP A 14 -5.06 -5.31 -3.33
CA TRP A 14 -4.37 -5.16 -2.05
C TRP A 14 -3.72 -6.45 -1.56
N VAL A 15 -2.48 -6.33 -1.09
CA VAL A 15 -1.88 -7.25 -0.12
C VAL A 15 -2.10 -6.63 1.25
N SER A 16 -2.72 -7.38 2.17
CA SER A 16 -3.06 -6.86 3.50
C SER A 16 -2.05 -7.34 4.50
N GLU A 17 -1.23 -6.42 5.04
CA GLU A 17 -0.33 -6.66 6.17
C GLU A 17 0.76 -7.74 5.96
N ASP A 18 0.83 -8.35 4.78
CA ASP A 18 1.80 -9.40 4.42
C ASP A 18 2.90 -8.84 3.51
N ARG A 19 4.00 -8.42 4.14
CA ARG A 19 5.18 -7.93 3.41
C ARG A 19 5.88 -9.02 2.61
N ALA A 20 5.87 -10.26 3.09
CA ALA A 20 6.56 -11.34 2.40
C ALA A 20 5.83 -11.68 1.10
N GLU A 21 4.50 -11.73 1.15
CA GLU A 21 3.67 -11.88 -0.06
C GLU A 21 3.89 -10.71 -1.02
N ALA A 22 3.88 -9.46 -0.52
CA ALA A 22 4.09 -8.30 -1.38
C ALA A 22 5.46 -8.33 -2.08
N GLN A 23 6.51 -8.75 -1.37
CA GLN A 23 7.85 -8.92 -1.93
C GLN A 23 7.89 -10.02 -3.00
N GLU A 24 7.37 -11.20 -2.69
CA GLU A 24 7.30 -12.31 -3.66
C GLU A 24 6.54 -11.91 -4.93
N ARG A 25 5.42 -11.21 -4.78
CA ARG A 25 4.64 -10.68 -5.90
C ARG A 25 5.42 -9.66 -6.71
N THR A 26 6.16 -8.75 -6.07
CA THR A 26 6.95 -7.74 -6.81
C THR A 26 8.06 -8.37 -7.63
N GLU A 27 8.73 -9.40 -7.10
CA GLU A 27 9.74 -10.18 -7.81
C GLU A 27 9.14 -10.96 -8.99
N GLY A 28 8.03 -11.67 -8.75
CA GLY A 28 7.34 -12.47 -9.77
C GLY A 28 6.69 -11.65 -10.88
N GLU A 29 6.03 -10.54 -10.52
CA GLU A 29 5.33 -9.64 -11.45
C GLU A 29 6.26 -8.58 -12.08
N LYS A 30 7.52 -8.46 -11.60
CA LYS A 30 8.49 -7.42 -12.01
C LYS A 30 7.93 -6.00 -11.83
N LYS A 31 7.23 -5.78 -10.72
CA LYS A 31 6.59 -4.51 -10.35
C LYS A 31 7.30 -3.89 -9.15
N GLN A 32 7.06 -2.61 -8.92
CA GLN A 32 7.49 -1.96 -7.68
C GLN A 32 6.47 -2.22 -6.56
N ILE A 33 6.88 -2.13 -5.31
CA ILE A 33 5.94 -2.10 -4.19
C ILE A 33 5.52 -0.65 -3.88
N ALA A 34 4.22 -0.44 -3.74
CA ALA A 34 3.63 0.75 -3.14
C ALA A 34 3.08 0.37 -1.77
N VAL A 35 3.46 1.11 -0.73
CA VAL A 35 2.96 0.85 0.63
C VAL A 35 2.05 2.00 1.04
N ASP A 36 0.79 1.67 1.30
CA ASP A 36 -0.17 2.55 1.94
C ASP A 36 -0.09 2.34 3.46
N VAL A 37 0.46 3.33 4.16
CA VAL A 37 0.50 3.33 5.62
C VAL A 37 -0.67 4.15 6.13
N TRP A 38 -1.56 3.52 6.89
CA TRP A 38 -2.81 4.14 7.30
C TRP A 38 -3.08 3.98 8.80
N LEU A 39 -4.05 4.75 9.27
CA LEU A 39 -4.53 4.81 10.65
C LEU A 39 -6.05 4.95 10.63
N VAL A 40 -6.77 4.19 11.46
CA VAL A 40 -8.26 4.17 11.49
C VAL A 40 -8.90 5.53 11.74
N TRP A 41 -8.20 6.44 12.44
CA TRP A 41 -8.69 7.76 12.82
C TRP A 41 -8.19 8.88 11.91
N CYS A 42 -7.32 8.57 10.94
CA CYS A 42 -6.72 9.55 10.04
C CYS A 42 -7.70 9.93 8.92
N GLN A 43 -8.34 11.11 9.06
CA GLN A 43 -9.29 11.61 8.07
C GLN A 43 -8.71 11.70 6.65
N ARG A 44 -7.44 12.08 6.52
CA ARG A 44 -6.75 12.14 5.22
C ARG A 44 -6.53 10.77 4.60
N CYS A 45 -6.24 9.76 5.42
CA CYS A 45 -6.08 8.38 4.98
C CYS A 45 -7.43 7.85 4.48
N LEU A 46 -8.51 8.12 5.21
CA LEU A 46 -9.88 7.82 4.75
C LEU A 46 -10.25 8.56 3.47
N SER A 47 -9.85 9.83 3.31
CA SER A 47 -10.07 10.56 2.06
C SER A 47 -9.27 9.98 0.90
N MET A 48 -8.00 9.60 1.10
CA MET A 48 -7.17 8.97 0.07
C MET A 48 -7.76 7.63 -0.36
N LEU A 49 -8.17 6.80 0.60
CA LEU A 49 -8.82 5.53 0.33
C LEU A 49 -10.07 5.74 -0.52
N ASN A 50 -11.01 6.56 -0.06
CA ASN A 50 -12.33 6.68 -0.69
C ASN A 50 -12.35 7.53 -1.98
N LEU A 51 -11.39 8.42 -2.20
CA LEU A 51 -11.43 9.36 -3.34
C LEU A 51 -10.37 9.07 -4.41
N VAL A 52 -9.40 8.19 -4.12
CA VAL A 52 -8.28 7.93 -5.02
C VAL A 52 -8.03 6.44 -5.17
N LEU A 53 -7.89 5.72 -4.05
CA LEU A 53 -7.43 4.33 -4.07
C LEU A 53 -8.56 3.32 -4.31
N ASP A 54 -9.80 3.64 -3.93
CA ASP A 54 -11.01 2.84 -4.14
C ASP A 54 -11.87 3.34 -5.31
N GLU A 55 -11.28 4.10 -6.24
CA GLU A 55 -11.93 4.56 -7.46
C GLU A 55 -11.40 3.80 -8.70
N PRO A 56 -12.16 3.75 -9.81
CA PRO A 56 -11.74 3.07 -11.05
C PRO A 56 -10.36 3.48 -11.56
N GLU A 57 -9.98 4.73 -11.37
CA GLU A 57 -8.67 5.26 -11.73
C GLU A 57 -7.54 4.63 -10.91
N GLY A 58 -7.82 4.19 -9.69
CA GLY A 58 -6.90 3.44 -8.83
C GLY A 58 -6.42 2.15 -9.50
N ALA A 59 -7.25 1.50 -10.32
CA ALA A 59 -6.84 0.29 -11.05
C ALA A 59 -5.62 0.53 -11.96
N LYS A 60 -5.48 1.74 -12.53
CA LYS A 60 -4.30 2.10 -13.34
C LYS A 60 -3.03 2.18 -12.49
N LEU A 61 -3.15 2.52 -11.22
CA LEU A 61 -2.02 2.53 -10.28
C LEU A 61 -1.51 1.13 -9.93
N SER A 62 -2.28 0.07 -10.24
CA SER A 62 -1.84 -1.32 -10.03
C SER A 62 -1.06 -1.92 -11.21
N GLU A 63 -0.97 -1.19 -12.33
CA GLU A 63 -0.31 -1.68 -13.54
C GLU A 63 1.21 -1.84 -13.35
N ASP A 64 1.84 -0.92 -12.63
CA ASP A 64 3.29 -0.91 -12.37
C ASP A 64 3.65 -1.28 -10.93
N ARG A 65 2.64 -1.51 -10.07
CA ARG A 65 2.83 -1.68 -8.63
C ARG A 65 2.02 -2.80 -8.01
N VAL A 66 2.62 -3.43 -7.00
CA VAL A 66 1.92 -4.22 -5.99
C VAL A 66 1.61 -3.29 -4.82
N TRP A 67 0.34 -3.24 -4.41
CA TRP A 67 -0.13 -2.36 -3.35
C TRP A 67 -0.24 -3.15 -2.04
N LEU A 68 0.55 -2.76 -1.04
CA LEU A 68 0.52 -3.29 0.31
C LEU A 68 -0.11 -2.25 1.23
N GLU A 69 -1.14 -2.62 1.96
CA GLU A 69 -1.65 -1.81 3.08
C GLU A 69 -0.98 -2.23 4.40
N VAL A 70 -0.67 -1.24 5.24
CA VAL A 70 -0.07 -1.44 6.56
C VAL A 70 -0.74 -0.51 7.58
N ASP A 71 -1.43 -1.08 8.55
CA ASP A 71 -1.95 -0.37 9.72
C ASP A 71 -0.77 0.01 10.64
N PHE A 72 -0.59 1.31 10.84
CA PHE A 72 0.48 1.83 11.68
C PHE A 72 0.29 1.47 13.16
N ASP A 73 -0.95 1.37 13.63
CA ASP A 73 -1.25 1.13 15.05
C ASP A 73 -1.15 -0.36 15.43
N ARG A 74 -0.97 -1.27 14.46
CA ARG A 74 -0.77 -2.69 14.73
C ARG A 74 0.61 -2.96 15.36
N PRO A 75 0.67 -3.56 16.56
CA PRO A 75 1.94 -3.87 17.22
C PRO A 75 2.88 -4.73 16.37
N GLU A 76 2.33 -5.63 15.55
CA GLU A 76 3.08 -6.52 14.65
C GLU A 76 3.87 -5.75 13.59
N ASN A 77 3.41 -4.53 13.25
CA ASN A 77 4.04 -3.67 12.27
C ASN A 77 5.10 -2.74 12.87
N ALA A 78 5.26 -2.67 14.20
CA ALA A 78 6.19 -1.75 14.85
C ALA A 78 7.62 -1.83 14.28
N GLY A 79 8.13 -3.06 14.05
CA GLY A 79 9.46 -3.27 13.47
C GLY A 79 9.61 -2.83 12.00
N PHE A 80 8.49 -2.58 11.29
CA PHE A 80 8.52 -1.90 9.99
C PHE A 80 9.01 -0.47 10.16
N PHE A 81 8.39 0.25 11.10
CA PHE A 81 8.52 1.69 11.27
C PHE A 81 9.81 2.10 11.98
N GLU A 82 10.42 1.21 12.76
CA GLU A 82 11.73 1.43 13.41
C GLU A 82 12.85 1.79 12.42
N LYS A 83 12.72 1.37 11.17
CA LYS A 83 13.71 1.63 10.11
C LYS A 83 13.61 3.04 9.54
N PHE A 84 12.57 3.80 9.89
CA PHE A 84 12.29 5.10 9.32
C PHE A 84 12.50 6.23 10.35
N PRO A 85 12.98 7.41 9.93
CA PRO A 85 13.26 8.50 10.86
C PRO A 85 12.00 8.92 11.64
N SER A 86 12.18 9.35 12.89
CA SER A 86 11.11 9.71 13.84
C SER A 86 10.15 10.85 13.42
N GLY A 87 10.39 11.47 12.26
CA GLY A 87 9.49 12.43 11.60
C GLY A 87 8.38 11.78 10.77
N TRP A 88 8.40 10.45 10.59
CA TRP A 88 7.38 9.74 9.79
C TRP A 88 5.97 9.74 10.41
N ARG A 89 5.82 10.22 11.65
CA ARG A 89 4.50 10.42 12.29
C ARG A 89 3.63 11.46 11.58
N GLU A 90 4.20 12.29 10.71
CA GLU A 90 3.45 13.13 9.78
C GLU A 90 3.14 12.34 8.49
N ALA A 91 2.17 11.43 8.58
CA ALA A 91 1.77 10.43 7.59
C ALA A 91 1.49 10.94 6.15
N GLU A 92 1.45 12.25 5.90
CA GLU A 92 1.23 12.80 4.55
C GLU A 92 2.40 12.62 3.58
N ALA A 93 3.64 12.48 4.08
CA ALA A 93 4.80 12.25 3.22
C ALA A 93 5.00 10.76 2.87
N ALA A 94 4.28 9.84 3.52
CA ALA A 94 4.64 8.43 3.60
C ALA A 94 4.32 7.63 2.32
N VAL A 95 3.19 7.83 1.65
CA VAL A 95 2.86 7.07 0.41
C VAL A 95 3.89 7.33 -0.70
N MET A 96 4.44 8.55 -0.78
CA MET A 96 5.48 8.88 -1.77
C MET A 96 6.89 8.55 -1.27
N SER A 97 7.21 8.81 0.00
CA SER A 97 8.54 8.54 0.57
C SER A 97 8.81 7.06 0.78
N ALA A 98 7.81 6.23 1.11
CA ALA A 98 7.97 4.79 1.23
C ALA A 98 8.23 4.14 -0.12
N ARG A 99 7.59 4.62 -1.20
CA ARG A 99 7.87 4.14 -2.56
C ARG A 99 9.33 4.37 -2.95
N ASP A 100 9.86 5.56 -2.67
CA ASP A 100 11.24 5.91 -3.00
C ASP A 100 12.27 5.22 -2.08
N GLU A 101 11.98 5.06 -0.78
CA GLU A 101 12.87 4.35 0.16
C GLU A 101 12.85 2.83 -0.05
N ILE A 102 11.68 2.22 -0.31
CA ILE A 102 11.62 0.78 -0.59
C ILE A 102 12.26 0.49 -1.94
N ALA A 103 12.09 1.34 -2.95
CA ALA A 103 12.85 1.23 -4.20
C ALA A 103 14.36 1.43 -4.03
N LYS A 104 14.83 2.05 -2.94
CA LYS A 104 16.27 2.10 -2.60
C LYS A 104 16.71 0.83 -1.88
N LEU A 105 15.90 0.30 -0.96
CA LEU A 105 16.17 -0.94 -0.24
C LEU A 105 16.19 -2.16 -1.18
N ASP A 106 15.29 -2.20 -2.15
CA ASP A 106 15.18 -3.26 -3.17
C ASP A 106 16.36 -3.24 -4.17
N ARG A 107 17.00 -2.08 -4.34
CA ARG A 107 18.19 -1.93 -5.21
C ARG A 107 19.50 -2.37 -4.57
N GLY A 108 19.47 -2.92 -3.36
CA GLY A 108 20.65 -3.45 -2.67
C GLY A 108 21.67 -2.36 -2.35
N SER A 109 21.53 -1.73 -1.18
CA SER A 109 22.66 -1.11 -0.48
C SER A 109 23.54 -2.18 0.16
#